data_AF-A0A9J5XMS5-F1
#
_entry.id   AF-A0A9J5XMS5-F1
#
_cell.length_a   1.000
_cell.length_b   1.000
_cell.length_c   1.000
_cell.angle_alpha   90.00
_cell.angle_beta   90.00
_cell.angle_gamma   90.00
#
_symmetry.space_group_name_H-M   'P 1'
#
loop_
_entity.id
_entity.type
_entity.pdbx_description
1 polymer ?
#
loop_
_entity_poly.entity_id
_entity_poly.type
_entity_poly.pdbx_seq_one_letter_code
_entity_poly.pdbx_strand_id
1 'polypeptide(L)'
;MGHVPPGTTNPLRTLHYLYRPQPLQNVHRDFRRKLNPWRSPKLKKLKFFWLISKLVPKAFVEVVQKLPLLEELNLTRIVVNTQGIEALGHYCPHLKSFKLNCSGYMGRRNNAALAIGRYLPALHHLQLIGNNMTNEGLRAILDGWLSSSCIT
;
A
#
# COMPACT_ATOMS: atom_id res chain seq x y z
N MET A 1 22.87 20.25 -6.74
CA MET A 1 23.03 18.96 -6.04
C MET A 1 22.25 19.05 -4.73
N GLY A 2 21.10 18.41 -4.62
CA GLY A 2 20.26 18.50 -3.41
C GLY A 2 20.45 17.26 -2.55
N HIS A 3 21.01 17.44 -1.37
CA HIS A 3 21.15 16.39 -0.36
C HIS A 3 19.78 15.77 -0.05
N VAL A 4 19.67 14.46 -0.26
CA VAL A 4 18.54 13.66 0.22
C VAL A 4 18.70 13.57 1.75
N PRO A 5 17.72 13.99 2.57
CA PRO A 5 17.82 13.80 4.00
C PRO A 5 17.84 12.29 4.26
N PRO A 6 18.79 11.78 5.06
CA PRO A 6 18.84 10.37 5.40
C PRO A 6 17.51 10.01 6.06
N GLY A 7 16.81 9.00 5.53
CA GLY A 7 15.64 8.45 6.18
C GLY A 7 16.06 8.09 7.61
N THR A 8 15.49 8.78 8.59
CA THR A 8 15.81 8.56 9.99
C THR A 8 15.26 7.20 10.38
N THR A 9 16.12 6.19 10.31
CA THR A 9 15.83 4.85 10.82
C THR A 9 15.73 4.96 12.34
N ASN A 10 14.50 5.08 12.81
CA ASN A 10 14.15 4.96 14.23
C ASN A 10 14.27 3.47 14.64
N PRO A 11 14.74 3.15 15.87
CA PRO A 11 14.96 1.78 16.37
C PRO A 11 13.76 0.80 16.29
N LEU A 12 12.56 1.25 15.92
CA LEU A 12 11.34 0.44 15.78
C LEU A 12 10.99 -0.02 14.34
N ARG A 13 11.94 0.01 13.38
CA ARG A 13 11.74 -0.48 11.98
C ARG A 13 10.52 0.14 11.27
N THR A 14 10.33 1.46 11.46
CA THR A 14 9.29 2.25 10.78
C THR A 14 9.94 3.23 9.81
N LEU A 15 9.43 3.33 8.59
CA LEU A 15 9.94 4.28 7.59
C LEU A 15 8.79 5.12 7.01
N HIS A 16 8.98 6.44 7.09
CA HIS A 16 8.08 7.47 6.57
C HIS A 16 8.67 8.06 5.30
N TYR A 17 7.92 8.02 4.20
CA TYR A 17 8.36 8.59 2.93
C TYR A 17 7.39 9.67 2.44
N LEU A 18 7.90 10.90 2.38
CA LEU A 18 7.21 12.07 1.85
C LEU A 18 7.87 12.46 0.52
N TYR A 19 7.18 12.25 -0.60
CA TYR A 19 7.69 12.69 -1.90
C TYR A 19 7.39 14.18 -2.14
N ARG A 20 8.43 14.99 -2.41
CA ARG A 20 8.24 16.33 -2.98
C ARG A 20 8.14 16.23 -4.51
N PRO A 21 7.08 16.78 -5.14
CA PRO A 21 6.91 16.72 -6.59
C PRO A 21 8.05 17.44 -7.31
N GLN A 22 8.71 16.75 -8.24
CA GLN A 22 9.56 17.33 -9.28
C GLN A 22 8.85 17.17 -10.64
N PRO A 23 9.18 17.99 -11.66
CA PRO A 23 8.51 17.96 -12.95
C PRO A 23 8.49 16.55 -13.57
N LEU A 24 7.33 16.18 -14.12
CA LEU A 24 6.81 14.85 -14.46
C LEU A 24 7.65 13.93 -15.39
N GLN A 25 8.88 14.29 -15.77
CA GLN A 25 9.58 13.61 -16.86
C GLN A 25 10.29 12.29 -16.47
N ASN A 26 10.44 11.95 -15.18
CA ASN A 26 11.27 10.80 -14.77
C ASN A 26 10.75 9.94 -13.60
N VAL A 27 9.44 9.99 -13.32
CA VAL A 27 8.80 9.34 -12.15
C VAL A 27 9.19 7.86 -11.98
N HIS A 28 9.35 7.12 -13.09
CA HIS A 28 9.70 5.69 -13.09
C HIS A 28 11.10 5.38 -12.56
N ARG A 29 12.12 6.11 -13.04
CA ARG A 29 13.53 5.91 -12.64
C ARG A 29 13.73 6.37 -11.19
N ASP A 30 13.02 7.43 -10.83
CA ASP A 30 13.07 8.07 -9.53
C ASP A 30 12.42 7.19 -8.46
N PHE A 31 11.28 6.55 -8.76
CA PHE A 31 10.64 5.57 -7.88
C PHE A 31 11.58 4.40 -7.56
N ARG A 32 12.15 3.72 -8.57
CA ARG A 32 13.05 2.58 -8.35
C ARG A 32 14.33 2.96 -7.57
N ARG A 33 14.96 4.11 -7.85
CA ARG A 33 16.13 4.59 -7.11
C ARG A 33 15.79 5.03 -5.68
N LYS A 34 14.67 5.74 -5.49
CA LYS A 34 14.21 6.20 -4.17
C LYS A 34 13.66 5.07 -3.31
N LEU A 35 13.36 3.91 -3.91
CA LEU A 35 13.02 2.68 -3.22
C LEU A 35 14.20 1.70 -2.98
N ASN A 36 15.43 2.05 -3.35
CA ASN A 36 16.59 1.27 -2.92
C ASN A 36 16.76 1.14 -1.38
N PRO A 37 16.33 2.11 -0.54
CA PRO A 37 16.38 1.98 0.93
C PRO A 37 15.40 0.95 1.54
N TRP A 38 14.38 0.47 0.83
CA TRP A 38 13.42 -0.52 1.39
C TRP A 38 13.94 -1.96 1.36
N ARG A 39 15.24 -2.13 1.06
CA ARG A 39 15.96 -3.40 1.18
C ARG A 39 16.14 -3.90 2.62
N SER A 40 15.49 -3.29 3.61
CA SER A 40 15.49 -3.82 4.97
C SER A 40 14.43 -4.92 5.07
N PRO A 41 14.80 -6.22 5.05
CA PRO A 41 13.84 -7.32 5.23
C PRO A 41 13.19 -7.29 6.61
N LYS A 42 13.70 -6.42 7.48
CA LYS A 42 13.29 -6.19 8.85
C LYS A 42 12.19 -5.12 8.97
N LEU A 43 11.81 -4.42 7.90
CA LEU A 43 10.82 -3.35 7.97
C LEU A 43 9.43 -3.90 8.32
N LYS A 44 8.84 -3.37 9.39
CA LYS A 44 7.50 -3.76 9.87
C LYS A 44 6.43 -2.74 9.53
N LYS A 45 6.80 -1.45 9.43
CA LYS A 45 5.85 -0.36 9.25
C LYS A 45 6.29 0.55 8.11
N LEU A 46 5.37 0.76 7.17
CA LEU A 46 5.58 1.54 5.97
C LEU A 46 4.52 2.62 5.85
N LYS A 47 4.92 3.89 5.78
CA LYS A 47 4.02 5.01 5.52
C LYS A 47 4.48 5.80 4.30
N PHE A 48 3.64 5.87 3.28
CA PHE A 48 3.86 6.58 2.03
C PHE A 48 2.81 7.67 1.84
N PHE A 49 3.30 8.90 1.66
CA PHE A 49 2.47 10.05 1.29
C PHE A 49 2.97 10.59 -0.05
N TRP A 50 2.13 10.51 -1.08
CA TRP A 50 2.48 10.97 -2.42
C TRP A 50 1.48 12.00 -2.92
N LEU A 51 1.97 13.14 -3.43
CA LEU A 51 1.14 14.14 -4.10
C LEU A 51 0.81 13.65 -5.52
N ILE A 52 -0.25 12.83 -5.63
CA ILE A 52 -1.02 12.53 -6.84
C ILE A 52 -0.19 11.87 -7.97
N SER A 53 -0.12 10.53 -7.96
CA SER A 53 0.22 9.75 -9.16
C SER A 53 -0.34 8.32 -9.06
N LYS A 54 -0.59 7.69 -10.21
CA LYS A 54 -0.85 6.24 -10.26
C LYS A 54 0.46 5.54 -9.90
N LEU A 55 0.40 4.63 -8.93
CA LEU A 55 1.53 3.77 -8.65
C LEU A 55 1.70 2.81 -9.83
N VAL A 56 2.90 2.73 -10.39
CA VAL A 56 3.18 1.77 -11.47
C VAL A 56 3.04 0.37 -10.87
N PRO A 57 2.08 -0.45 -11.31
CA PRO A 57 1.74 -1.71 -10.64
C PRO A 57 2.96 -2.60 -10.42
N LYS A 58 3.77 -2.76 -11.47
CA LYS A 58 4.99 -3.57 -11.42
C LYS A 58 5.99 -3.10 -10.36
N ALA A 59 6.19 -1.80 -10.25
CA ALA A 59 7.16 -1.25 -9.30
C ALA A 59 6.68 -1.40 -7.85
N PHE A 60 5.36 -1.34 -7.60
CA PHE A 60 4.82 -1.64 -6.28
C PHE A 60 5.00 -3.11 -5.92
N VAL A 61 4.64 -4.03 -6.82
CA VAL A 61 4.80 -5.47 -6.60
C VAL A 61 6.25 -5.83 -6.27
N GLU A 62 7.22 -5.30 -7.02
CA GLU A 62 8.66 -5.50 -6.77
C GLU A 62 9.12 -5.01 -5.38
N VAL A 63 8.44 -4.01 -4.81
CA VAL A 63 8.74 -3.48 -3.48
C VAL A 63 8.11 -4.37 -2.42
N VAL A 64 6.83 -4.70 -2.59
CA VAL A 64 6.07 -5.53 -1.65
C VAL A 64 6.71 -6.91 -1.49
N GLN A 65 7.23 -7.49 -2.58
CA GLN A 65 8.03 -8.73 -2.56
C GLN A 65 9.23 -8.71 -1.62
N LYS A 66 9.76 -7.53 -1.29
CA LYS A 66 10.94 -7.37 -0.44
C LYS A 66 10.59 -7.05 1.02
N LEU A 67 9.30 -7.02 1.35
CA LEU A 67 8.78 -6.64 2.66
C LEU A 67 7.99 -7.78 3.33
N PRO A 68 8.56 -8.99 3.48
CA PRO A 68 7.82 -10.15 4.02
C PRO A 68 7.40 -9.96 5.49
N LEU A 69 8.11 -9.11 6.25
CA LEU A 69 7.82 -8.82 7.66
C LEU A 69 6.91 -7.58 7.85
N LEU A 70 6.29 -7.08 6.78
CA LEU A 70 5.43 -5.91 6.86
C LEU A 70 4.17 -6.22 7.68
N GLU A 71 3.97 -5.47 8.75
CA GLU A 71 2.81 -5.56 9.65
C GLU A 71 1.82 -4.40 9.43
N GLU A 72 2.33 -3.23 9.05
CA GLU A 72 1.51 -2.02 8.84
C GLU A 72 1.88 -1.28 7.55
N LEU A 73 0.88 -0.98 6.72
CA LEU A 73 1.02 -0.19 5.51
C LEU A 73 0.04 0.97 5.50
N ASN A 74 0.55 2.19 5.33
CA ASN A 74 -0.27 3.39 5.09
C ASN A 74 0.11 4.03 3.76
N LEU A 75 -0.87 4.08 2.86
CA LEU A 75 -0.81 4.74 1.57
C LEU A 75 -1.83 5.87 1.57
N THR A 76 -1.36 7.10 1.39
CA THR A 76 -2.23 8.28 1.32
C THR A 76 -2.01 9.00 -0.01
N ARG A 77 -3.12 9.32 -0.70
CA ARG A 77 -3.16 9.94 -2.04
C ARG A 77 -2.47 9.09 -3.12
N ILE A 78 -2.62 7.77 -3.02
CA ILE A 78 -2.06 6.78 -3.96
C ILE A 78 -3.19 5.89 -4.50
N VAL A 79 -3.19 5.65 -5.81
CA VAL A 79 -4.07 4.65 -6.43
C VAL A 79 -3.32 3.33 -6.53
N VAL A 80 -3.84 2.30 -5.85
CA VAL A 80 -3.37 0.91 -5.95
C VAL A 80 -4.39 0.10 -6.74
N ASN A 81 -3.92 -0.67 -7.72
CA ASN A 81 -4.78 -1.56 -8.50
C ASN A 81 -4.92 -2.94 -7.81
N THR A 82 -5.80 -3.79 -8.35
CA THR A 82 -6.04 -5.15 -7.83
C THR A 82 -4.74 -5.97 -7.70
N GLN A 83 -3.84 -5.91 -8.69
CA GLN A 83 -2.56 -6.62 -8.66
C GLN A 83 -1.66 -6.20 -7.49
N GLY A 84 -1.66 -4.91 -7.13
CA GLY A 84 -0.91 -4.44 -5.97
C GLY A 84 -1.46 -4.99 -4.66
N ILE A 85 -2.79 -5.08 -4.53
CA ILE A 85 -3.45 -5.61 -3.34
C ILE A 85 -3.27 -7.13 -3.24
N GLU A 86 -3.36 -7.84 -4.36
CA GLU A 86 -3.04 -9.26 -4.46
C GLU A 86 -1.60 -9.55 -4.02
N ALA A 87 -0.63 -8.76 -4.50
CA ALA A 87 0.75 -8.89 -4.09
C ALA A 87 0.95 -8.67 -2.58
N LEU A 88 0.20 -7.76 -1.94
CA LEU A 88 0.23 -7.61 -0.49
C LEU A 88 -0.22 -8.90 0.22
N GLY A 89 -1.32 -9.50 -0.25
CA GLY A 89 -1.82 -10.76 0.31
C GLY A 89 -0.84 -11.92 0.16
N HIS A 90 -0.11 -11.95 -0.96
CA HIS A 90 0.82 -13.04 -1.25
C HIS A 90 2.19 -12.89 -0.58
N TYR A 91 2.75 -11.67 -0.57
CA TYR A 91 4.13 -11.45 -0.12
C TYR A 91 4.24 -10.86 1.30
N CYS A 92 3.17 -10.34 1.89
CA CYS A 92 3.17 -9.77 3.23
C CYS A 92 2.21 -10.54 4.18
N PRO A 93 2.52 -11.80 4.54
CA PRO A 93 1.63 -12.65 5.34
C PRO A 93 1.38 -12.13 6.76
N HIS A 94 2.21 -11.18 7.23
CA HIS A 94 2.08 -10.58 8.56
C HIS A 94 1.34 -9.24 8.56
N LEU A 95 0.80 -8.80 7.41
CA LEU A 95 0.12 -7.52 7.28
C LEU A 95 -1.19 -7.53 8.07
N LYS A 96 -1.25 -6.75 9.15
CA LYS A 96 -2.41 -6.64 10.05
C LYS A 96 -3.14 -5.32 9.91
N SER A 97 -2.45 -4.28 9.45
CA SER A 97 -3.00 -2.93 9.34
C SER A 97 -2.76 -2.36 7.95
N PHE A 98 -3.85 -2.01 7.27
CA PHE A 98 -3.79 -1.38 5.96
C PHE A 98 -4.62 -0.10 5.92
N LYS A 99 -3.97 1.02 5.63
CA LYS A 99 -4.61 2.30 5.39
C LYS A 99 -4.39 2.66 3.93
N LEU A 100 -5.47 2.77 3.17
CA LEU A 100 -5.45 3.24 1.80
C LEU A 100 -6.38 4.43 1.74
N ASN A 101 -5.85 5.64 1.91
CA ASN A 101 -6.63 6.86 1.85
C ASN A 101 -6.47 7.50 0.48
N CYS A 102 -7.59 7.71 -0.20
CA CYS A 102 -7.63 8.29 -1.54
C CYS A 102 -8.36 9.64 -1.54
N SER A 103 -8.30 10.37 -2.65
CA SER A 103 -9.06 11.61 -2.83
C SER A 103 -10.22 11.39 -3.81
N GLY A 104 -11.36 10.90 -3.30
CA GLY A 104 -12.74 10.85 -3.82
C GLY A 104 -12.97 10.39 -5.27
N TYR A 105 -12.27 11.00 -6.20
CA TYR A 105 -12.37 10.87 -7.65
C TYR A 105 -11.32 9.93 -8.25
N MET A 106 -10.42 9.39 -7.42
CA MET A 106 -9.25 8.63 -7.85
C MET A 106 -9.48 7.13 -7.63
N GLY A 107 -9.53 6.37 -8.72
CA GLY A 107 -9.66 4.90 -8.70
C GLY A 107 -11.02 4.39 -9.23
N ARG A 108 -11.05 3.11 -9.60
CA ARG A 108 -12.27 2.44 -10.06
C ARG A 108 -13.16 2.10 -8.86
N ARG A 109 -14.45 2.42 -8.96
CA ARG A 109 -15.46 2.18 -7.93
C ARG A 109 -15.40 0.72 -7.46
N ASN A 110 -15.37 0.49 -6.14
CA ASN A 110 -15.34 -0.83 -5.48
C ASN A 110 -14.12 -1.73 -5.75
N ASN A 111 -13.28 -1.49 -6.76
CA ASN A 111 -12.18 -2.40 -7.13
C ASN A 111 -11.19 -2.68 -5.99
N ALA A 112 -10.80 -1.64 -5.24
CA ALA A 112 -9.91 -1.81 -4.08
C ALA A 112 -10.60 -2.66 -3.01
N ALA A 113 -11.88 -2.44 -2.76
CA ALA A 113 -12.65 -3.17 -1.76
C ALA A 113 -12.79 -4.66 -2.11
N LEU A 114 -13.12 -4.97 -3.37
CA LEU A 114 -13.16 -6.35 -3.89
C LEU A 114 -11.82 -7.07 -3.72
N ALA A 115 -10.71 -6.38 -4.05
CA ALA A 115 -9.38 -6.95 -3.91
C ALA A 115 -8.99 -7.15 -2.44
N ILE A 116 -9.33 -6.21 -1.56
CA ILE A 116 -9.05 -6.30 -0.12
C ILE A 116 -9.80 -7.49 0.50
N GLY A 117 -11.10 -7.62 0.23
CA GLY A 117 -11.89 -8.75 0.73
C GLY A 117 -11.33 -10.10 0.27
N ARG A 118 -10.87 -10.19 -0.98
CA ARG A 118 -10.35 -11.43 -1.54
C ARG A 118 -8.94 -11.80 -1.07
N TYR A 119 -8.03 -10.84 -1.00
CA TYR A 119 -6.59 -11.11 -0.86
C TYR A 119 -6.03 -10.73 0.51
N LEU A 120 -6.75 -9.93 1.31
CA LEU A 120 -6.30 -9.49 2.63
C LEU A 120 -7.28 -9.92 3.74
N PRO A 121 -7.60 -11.22 3.86
CA PRO A 121 -8.55 -11.71 4.85
C PRO A 121 -8.09 -11.57 6.30
N ALA A 122 -6.76 -11.57 6.53
CA ALA A 122 -6.17 -11.54 7.86
C ALA A 122 -5.99 -10.12 8.44
N LEU A 123 -6.55 -9.08 7.80
CA LEU A 123 -6.42 -7.71 8.30
C LEU A 123 -7.23 -7.51 9.59
N HIS A 124 -6.60 -6.90 10.58
CA HIS A 124 -7.24 -6.49 11.83
C HIS A 124 -7.69 -5.02 11.78
N HIS A 125 -7.03 -4.21 10.95
CA HIS A 125 -7.32 -2.78 10.81
C HIS A 125 -7.33 -2.37 9.35
N LEU A 126 -8.45 -1.81 8.90
CA LEU A 126 -8.62 -1.26 7.57
C LEU A 126 -9.11 0.19 7.63
N GLN A 127 -8.50 1.08 6.84
CA GLN A 127 -8.94 2.46 6.69
C GLN A 127 -9.00 2.85 5.21
N LEU A 128 -10.17 3.28 4.74
CA LEU A 128 -10.44 3.62 3.34
C LEU A 128 -10.99 5.05 3.16
N ILE A 129 -10.42 6.05 3.84
CA ILE A 129 -10.93 7.44 3.77
C ILE A 129 -10.80 7.98 2.34
N GLY A 130 -11.89 8.57 1.83
CA GLY A 130 -11.94 9.20 0.52
C GLY A 130 -11.77 8.25 -0.66
N ASN A 131 -12.02 6.95 -0.50
CA ASN A 131 -12.07 6.02 -1.63
C ASN A 131 -13.42 6.09 -2.35
N ASN A 132 -13.40 5.84 -3.66
CA ASN A 132 -14.60 5.65 -4.46
C ASN A 132 -15.21 4.27 -4.16
N MET A 133 -15.91 4.15 -3.03
CA MET A 133 -16.50 2.91 -2.52
C MET A 133 -17.98 3.11 -2.21
N THR A 134 -18.75 2.05 -2.42
CA THR A 134 -20.18 1.96 -2.09
C THR A 134 -20.46 0.85 -1.10
N ASN A 135 -21.73 0.70 -0.72
CA ASN A 135 -22.22 -0.42 0.08
C ASN A 135 -21.86 -1.79 -0.51
N GLU A 136 -21.82 -1.94 -1.84
CA GLU A 136 -21.38 -3.19 -2.47
C GLU A 136 -19.90 -3.47 -2.22
N GLY A 137 -19.05 -2.44 -2.28
CA GLY A 137 -17.64 -2.58 -1.96
C GLY A 137 -17.42 -2.95 -0.49
N LEU A 138 -18.16 -2.31 0.42
CA LEU A 138 -18.13 -2.67 1.84
C LEU A 138 -18.55 -4.12 2.07
N ARG A 139 -19.65 -4.55 1.43
CA ARG A 139 -20.12 -5.94 1.52
C ARG A 139 -19.08 -6.92 0.99
N ALA A 140 -18.41 -6.62 -0.12
CA ALA A 140 -17.34 -7.46 -0.65
C ALA A 140 -16.17 -7.65 0.32
N ILE A 141 -15.82 -6.63 1.12
CA ILE A 141 -14.80 -6.75 2.16
C ILE A 141 -15.29 -7.72 3.25
N LEU A 142 -16.51 -7.51 3.74
CA LEU A 142 -17.09 -8.32 4.82
C LEU A 142 -17.27 -9.79 4.40
N ASP A 143 -17.85 -10.02 3.22
CA ASP A 143 -18.07 -11.38 2.69
C ASP A 143 -16.73 -12.11 2.50
N GLY A 144 -15.70 -11.41 2.02
CA GLY A 144 -14.35 -11.97 1.87
C GLY A 144 -13.73 -12.38 3.21
N TRP A 145 -13.88 -11.56 4.24
CA TRP A 145 -13.34 -11.84 5.58
C TRP A 145 -14.12 -12.94 6.31
N LEU A 146 -15.45 -12.98 6.16
CA LEU A 146 -16.29 -14.04 6.71
C LEU A 146 -16.00 -15.39 6.05
N SER A 147 -15.84 -15.41 4.72
CA SER A 147 -15.50 -16.63 3.98
C SER A 147 -14.16 -17.24 4.41
N SER A 148 -13.20 -16.42 4.83
CA SER A 148 -11.91 -16.92 5.35
C SER A 148 -11.99 -17.46 6.77
N SER A 149 -12.90 -16.96 7.60
CA SER A 149 -13.06 -17.43 9.00
C SER A 149 -13.77 -18.78 9.11
N CYS A 150 -14.53 -19.20 8.10
CA CYS A 150 -15.25 -20.48 8.11
C CYS A 150 -14.41 -21.69 7.65
N ILE A 151 -13.13 -21.50 7.27
CA ILE A 151 -12.26 -22.56 6.72
C ILE A 151 -11.14 -22.96 7.71
N THR A 152 -11.15 -22.46 8.94
CA THR A 152 -10.13 -22.77 9.97
C THR A 152 -10.76 -23.45 11.16
#